data_AF-A0A5J5NLG1-F1
#
_entry.id   AF-A0A5J5NLG1-F1
#
_cell.length_a   1.000
_cell.length_b   1.000
_cell.length_c   1.000
_cell.angle_alpha   90.00
_cell.angle_beta   90.00
_cell.angle_gamma   90.00
#
_symmetry.space_group_name_H-M   'P 1'
#
loop_
_entity.id
_entity.type
_entity.pdbx_description
1 polymer ?
#
loop_
_entity_poly.entity_id
_entity_poly.type
_entity_poly.pdbx_seq_one_letter_code
_entity_poly.pdbx_strand_id
1 'polypeptide(L)'
;MGLYSKRSRKARGKDVEMEDFDDSEDEELLVNGEVEEEAEGEEDDDEEDIGDDDDDDDDDDDDELEDNDDDDDGEDEDGEEEDEEEEEADNDGEMEELEKEYKDLHNQEQDILRNLKHHKDEDVKKGQAVKNQKALWDKTLEFRFLLQKAFSSSNRLPRDPVRSSFCTSDEEVSAAYLDLITASKKTLDSLLELGEALLENNPSIAQSLEGNAGQSSKKLSGDSNLDMEDDKEWLRISQMNRRISAFRDKAVDKWQRKTEVTTGAAAIKSKLQAFNQNISEQVAAYMRDPTRMIKQMQQRRSTIGIFGAVTEVANNANGEEAHPEGDPELLDDSEFYQQLLKEFFETVDPTSSETAFYALKRLQTKKRKIVDRRASKSRKIRYDVHEKIVNFMAPEPMNLPPMAPKLFENLFGLKTQ
;
A
#
# COMPACT_ATOMS: atom_id res chain seq x y z
N MET A 1 24.06 -68.60 -15.83
CA MET A 1 23.06 -69.07 -16.83
C MET A 1 21.71 -69.10 -16.15
N GLY A 2 20.74 -68.39 -16.69
CA GLY A 2 19.37 -68.30 -16.18
C GLY A 2 18.65 -67.15 -16.89
N LEU A 3 17.84 -67.50 -17.89
CA LEU A 3 17.16 -66.60 -18.83
C LEU A 3 15.69 -66.36 -18.45
N TYR A 4 15.10 -65.32 -19.06
CA TYR A 4 13.64 -65.05 -19.28
C TYR A 4 12.84 -64.50 -18.08
N SER A 5 11.87 -63.56 -18.16
CA SER A 5 11.15 -62.88 -19.27
C SER A 5 10.26 -61.74 -18.73
N LYS A 6 10.14 -60.64 -19.50
CA LYS A 6 8.97 -59.73 -19.73
C LYS A 6 8.08 -59.24 -18.56
N ARG A 7 7.91 -57.91 -18.45
CA ARG A 7 6.76 -57.18 -19.07
C ARG A 7 6.89 -55.65 -18.98
N SER A 8 6.46 -55.01 -20.08
CA SER A 8 6.33 -53.58 -20.31
C SER A 8 5.04 -53.01 -19.71
N ARG A 9 5.10 -51.80 -19.15
CA ARG A 9 4.04 -50.78 -19.26
C ARG A 9 4.67 -49.40 -19.47
N LYS A 10 4.12 -48.70 -20.46
CA LYS A 10 4.50 -47.41 -21.00
C LYS A 10 3.55 -46.35 -20.42
N ALA A 11 4.08 -45.26 -19.86
CA ALA A 11 3.32 -44.03 -19.61
C ALA A 11 4.26 -42.80 -19.64
N ARG A 12 4.41 -42.28 -20.86
CA ARG A 12 4.55 -40.87 -21.27
C ARG A 12 4.57 -39.80 -20.14
N GLY A 13 5.74 -39.21 -19.91
CA GLY A 13 5.93 -37.87 -19.34
C GLY A 13 6.74 -37.04 -20.34
N LYS A 14 6.27 -35.83 -20.64
CA LYS A 14 6.92 -34.87 -21.56
C LYS A 14 8.04 -34.17 -20.81
N ASP A 15 9.20 -34.07 -21.45
CA ASP A 15 10.26 -33.12 -21.12
C ASP A 15 9.74 -31.69 -21.26
N VAL A 16 9.97 -30.87 -20.23
CA VAL A 16 10.00 -29.42 -20.32
C VAL A 16 11.30 -28.99 -19.65
N GLU A 17 12.27 -28.61 -20.48
CA GLU A 17 13.50 -27.93 -20.06
C GLU A 17 13.10 -26.58 -19.45
N MET A 18 13.51 -26.36 -18.20
CA MET A 18 13.33 -25.11 -17.48
C MET A 18 14.63 -24.33 -17.63
N GLU A 19 14.62 -23.32 -18.50
CA GLU A 19 15.71 -22.35 -18.62
C GLU A 19 15.64 -21.37 -17.44
N ASP A 20 16.64 -21.45 -16.56
CA ASP A 20 16.94 -20.42 -15.56
C ASP A 20 17.37 -19.13 -16.27
N PHE A 21 16.52 -18.11 -16.24
CA PHE A 21 16.87 -16.77 -16.69
C PHE A 21 17.31 -15.93 -15.48
N ASP A 22 18.63 -15.80 -15.34
CA ASP A 22 19.34 -14.90 -14.44
C ASP A 22 19.17 -13.45 -14.91
N ASP A 23 18.26 -12.70 -14.30
CA ASP A 23 18.01 -11.29 -14.60
C ASP A 23 18.74 -10.40 -13.58
N SER A 24 20.02 -10.15 -13.87
CA SER A 24 20.87 -9.21 -13.15
C SER A 24 21.05 -7.92 -13.96
N GLU A 25 20.08 -7.00 -13.91
CA GLU A 25 20.29 -5.61 -14.29
C GLU A 25 19.78 -4.67 -13.17
N ASP A 26 20.72 -4.32 -12.29
CA ASP A 26 20.62 -3.26 -11.28
C ASP A 26 20.55 -1.87 -11.95
N GLU A 27 19.38 -1.23 -11.97
CA GLU A 27 19.26 0.24 -12.10
C GLU A 27 18.92 0.84 -10.72
N GLU A 28 19.94 1.36 -10.03
CA GLU A 28 19.82 2.11 -8.76
C GLU A 28 19.10 3.46 -9.00
N LEU A 29 17.83 3.55 -8.62
CA LEU A 29 17.12 4.84 -8.49
C LEU A 29 17.52 5.50 -7.16
N LEU A 30 18.54 6.35 -7.21
CA LEU A 30 18.97 7.21 -6.11
C LEU A 30 17.96 8.35 -5.90
N VAL A 31 17.13 8.25 -4.86
CA VAL A 31 16.38 9.40 -4.33
C VAL A 31 17.27 10.08 -3.29
N ASN A 32 17.86 11.21 -3.68
CA ASN A 32 18.54 12.12 -2.76
C ASN A 32 17.49 12.85 -1.90
N GLY A 33 17.39 12.46 -0.63
CA GLY A 33 16.82 13.28 0.43
C GLY A 33 17.90 13.50 1.48
N GLU A 34 18.57 14.65 1.42
CA GLU A 34 19.46 15.11 2.48
C GLU A 34 18.60 15.46 3.71
N VAL A 35 18.65 14.60 4.73
CA VAL A 35 18.26 14.95 6.09
C VAL A 35 19.55 14.89 6.91
N GLU A 36 20.13 16.05 7.16
CA GLU A 36 21.17 16.21 8.18
C GLU A 36 20.49 16.06 9.55
N GLU A 37 20.71 14.93 10.22
CA GLU A 37 20.52 14.83 11.66
C GLU A 37 21.87 14.55 12.31
N GLU A 38 22.25 15.47 13.20
CA GLU A 38 23.42 15.38 14.06
C GLU A 38 23.24 14.21 15.04
N ALA A 39 24.17 13.26 15.02
CA ALA A 39 24.27 12.22 16.04
C ALA A 39 25.50 12.48 16.90
N GLU A 40 25.26 12.96 18.13
CA GLU A 40 26.22 12.90 19.22
C GLU A 40 26.56 11.45 19.53
N GLY A 41 27.85 11.19 19.77
CA GLY A 41 28.36 9.86 20.07
C GLY A 41 28.27 9.55 21.56
N GLU A 42 27.96 8.31 21.89
CA GLU A 42 28.42 7.64 23.10
C GLU A 42 28.86 6.22 22.76
N GLU A 43 29.90 5.80 23.48
CA GLU A 43 30.77 4.64 23.27
C GLU A 43 30.19 3.35 23.88
N ASP A 44 30.63 2.23 23.31
CA ASP A 44 30.88 0.89 23.88
C ASP A 44 29.93 0.30 24.95
N ASP A 45 29.43 -0.92 24.67
CA ASP A 45 29.80 -2.05 25.54
C ASP A 45 29.62 -3.40 24.82
N ASP A 46 30.57 -4.29 25.15
CA ASP A 46 30.79 -5.63 24.64
C ASP A 46 29.63 -6.60 24.93
N GLU A 47 29.27 -7.45 23.96
CA GLU A 47 28.52 -8.68 24.25
C GLU A 47 29.39 -9.91 23.95
N GLU A 48 29.78 -10.56 25.04
CA GLU A 48 30.43 -11.87 25.08
C GLU A 48 29.45 -12.98 24.67
N ASP A 49 29.99 -13.86 23.84
CA ASP A 49 29.48 -15.17 23.46
C ASP A 49 29.46 -16.12 24.67
N ILE A 50 28.26 -16.51 25.13
CA ILE A 50 28.07 -17.67 26.00
C ILE A 50 26.90 -18.49 25.44
N GLY A 51 27.24 -19.62 24.83
CA GLY A 51 26.35 -20.77 24.80
C GLY A 51 26.45 -21.52 26.13
N ASP A 52 25.30 -21.88 26.69
CA ASP A 52 25.15 -23.18 27.33
C ASP A 52 23.69 -23.64 27.22
N ASP A 53 23.56 -24.91 26.84
CA ASP A 53 22.34 -25.70 26.96
C ASP A 53 22.01 -25.86 28.44
N ASP A 54 20.74 -25.75 28.82
CA ASP A 54 20.19 -26.58 29.88
C ASP A 54 18.68 -26.74 29.64
N ASP A 55 18.32 -28.00 29.39
CA ASP A 55 16.99 -28.56 29.55
C ASP A 55 16.48 -28.28 30.98
N ASP A 56 15.27 -27.77 31.12
CA ASP A 56 14.40 -28.16 32.23
C ASP A 56 12.94 -28.01 31.79
N ASP A 57 12.25 -29.15 31.81
CA ASP A 57 10.82 -29.32 31.84
C ASP A 57 10.19 -28.45 32.93
N ASP A 58 9.10 -27.74 32.61
CA ASP A 58 7.96 -27.69 33.53
C ASP A 58 6.69 -27.25 32.77
N ASP A 59 5.67 -28.10 32.95
CA ASP A 59 4.29 -28.00 32.53
C ASP A 59 3.63 -26.67 32.93
N ASP A 60 2.83 -26.09 32.04
CA ASP A 60 1.61 -25.38 32.45
C ASP A 60 0.62 -25.26 31.27
N ASP A 61 -0.39 -26.14 31.35
CA ASP A 61 -1.75 -26.12 30.81
C ASP A 61 -2.08 -25.17 29.64
N ASP A 62 -2.11 -25.76 28.44
CA ASP A 62 -2.83 -25.24 27.27
C ASP A 62 -4.26 -25.81 27.29
N ASP A 63 -5.20 -25.02 27.84
CA ASP A 63 -6.64 -25.31 27.76
C ASP A 63 -7.14 -25.10 26.31
N GLU A 64 -6.89 -26.09 25.46
CA GLU A 64 -7.56 -26.30 24.18
C GLU A 64 -9.05 -26.63 24.43
N LEU A 65 -9.91 -25.61 24.41
CA LEU A 65 -11.36 -25.83 24.32
C LEU A 65 -11.78 -26.12 22.87
N GLU A 66 -11.46 -27.33 22.41
CA GLU A 66 -12.25 -28.04 21.39
C GLU A 66 -13.35 -28.85 22.09
N ASP A 67 -14.46 -28.20 22.46
CA ASP A 67 -15.69 -28.94 22.76
C ASP A 67 -16.52 -29.10 21.48
N ASN A 68 -16.29 -30.25 20.85
CA ASN A 68 -17.21 -30.87 19.92
C ASN A 68 -18.05 -31.88 20.71
N ASP A 69 -18.98 -31.39 21.52
CA ASP A 69 -19.97 -32.24 22.18
C ASP A 69 -21.24 -32.35 21.34
N ASP A 70 -21.36 -33.58 20.84
CA ASP A 70 -22.49 -34.21 20.20
C ASP A 70 -23.49 -34.57 21.32
N ASP A 71 -24.31 -33.62 21.75
CA ASP A 71 -25.43 -33.90 22.68
C ASP A 71 -26.68 -34.30 21.89
N ASP A 72 -26.70 -35.59 21.56
CA ASP A 72 -27.89 -36.45 21.56
C ASP A 72 -28.34 -36.66 23.01
N ASP A 73 -29.39 -35.99 23.46
CA ASP A 73 -30.44 -36.62 24.30
C ASP A 73 -31.53 -35.63 24.72
N GLY A 74 -32.74 -36.16 24.87
CA GLY A 74 -33.80 -35.55 25.68
C GLY A 74 -35.06 -35.12 24.92
N GLU A 75 -35.74 -36.08 24.29
CA GLU A 75 -37.21 -36.01 24.24
C GLU A 75 -37.71 -36.09 25.69
N ASP A 76 -37.95 -34.94 26.33
CA ASP A 76 -38.74 -34.91 27.57
C ASP A 76 -40.21 -35.16 27.20
N GLU A 77 -40.60 -36.43 27.31
CA GLU A 77 -41.95 -36.86 27.63
C GLU A 77 -42.36 -36.22 28.97
N ASP A 78 -43.02 -35.08 28.94
CA ASP A 78 -43.82 -34.59 30.08
C ASP A 78 -45.07 -35.47 30.20
N GLY A 79 -44.87 -36.62 30.84
CA GLY A 79 -45.89 -37.52 31.34
C GLY A 79 -45.74 -37.66 32.85
N GLU A 80 -46.13 -36.63 33.60
CA GLU A 80 -46.51 -36.77 35.01
C GLU A 80 -47.94 -36.23 35.19
N GLU A 81 -48.90 -37.17 35.17
CA GLU A 81 -50.19 -36.98 35.79
C GLU A 81 -49.96 -36.92 37.31
N GLU A 82 -49.96 -35.72 37.89
CA GLU A 82 -50.14 -35.57 39.33
C GLU A 82 -51.64 -35.70 39.64
N ASP A 83 -51.96 -36.77 40.38
CA ASP A 83 -53.24 -37.02 41.05
C ASP A 83 -53.68 -35.77 41.83
N GLU A 84 -54.73 -35.10 41.35
CA GLU A 84 -55.46 -34.09 42.11
C GLU A 84 -56.27 -34.78 43.22
N GLU A 85 -55.67 -34.93 44.41
CA GLU A 85 -56.45 -35.05 45.64
C GLU A 85 -57.09 -33.68 45.95
N GLU A 86 -58.41 -33.59 45.70
CA GLU A 86 -59.28 -32.48 46.10
C GLU A 86 -59.18 -32.22 47.62
N GLU A 87 -58.34 -31.27 48.03
CA GLU A 87 -58.51 -30.56 49.29
C GLU A 87 -58.93 -29.10 49.03
N GLU A 88 -60.24 -28.89 49.15
CA GLU A 88 -60.93 -27.60 49.26
C GLU A 88 -60.25 -26.68 50.29
N ALA A 89 -59.51 -25.68 49.82
CA ALA A 89 -59.02 -24.57 50.63
C ALA A 89 -59.02 -23.25 49.84
N ASP A 90 -60.21 -22.64 49.77
CA ASP A 90 -60.53 -21.21 49.70
C ASP A 90 -59.32 -20.22 49.72
N ASN A 91 -58.61 -20.06 48.59
CA ASN A 91 -57.82 -18.86 48.24
C ASN A 91 -57.48 -18.82 46.73
N ASP A 92 -58.52 -18.92 45.90
CA ASP A 92 -58.47 -19.14 44.44
C ASP A 92 -57.93 -17.94 43.62
N GLY A 93 -57.83 -16.75 44.22
CA GLY A 93 -57.36 -15.54 43.51
C GLY A 93 -55.85 -15.35 43.49
N GLU A 94 -55.16 -15.64 44.59
CA GLU A 94 -53.72 -15.37 44.72
C GLU A 94 -52.87 -16.41 43.97
N MET A 95 -53.31 -17.67 43.91
CA MET A 95 -52.60 -18.73 43.19
C MET A 95 -52.72 -18.57 41.66
N GLU A 96 -53.89 -18.15 41.16
CA GLU A 96 -54.11 -17.86 39.74
C GLU A 96 -53.33 -16.61 39.29
N GLU A 97 -53.18 -15.61 40.18
CA GLU A 97 -52.30 -14.45 39.95
C GLU A 97 -50.81 -14.83 39.90
N LEU A 98 -50.36 -15.71 40.81
CA LEU A 98 -48.99 -16.25 40.83
C LEU A 98 -48.67 -17.07 39.58
N GLU A 99 -49.58 -17.92 39.12
CA GLU A 99 -49.39 -18.73 37.91
C GLU A 99 -49.29 -17.83 36.65
N LYS A 100 -50.08 -16.75 36.62
CA LYS A 100 -50.03 -15.76 35.56
C LYS A 100 -48.72 -14.97 35.56
N GLU A 101 -48.25 -14.54 36.74
CA GLU A 101 -46.97 -13.84 36.88
C GLU A 101 -45.79 -14.75 36.48
N TYR A 102 -45.85 -16.04 36.82
CA TYR A 102 -44.87 -17.04 36.40
C TYR A 102 -44.84 -17.23 34.87
N LYS A 103 -46.01 -17.34 34.23
CA LYS A 103 -46.10 -17.40 32.75
C LYS A 103 -45.58 -16.12 32.09
N ASP A 104 -45.86 -14.96 32.67
CA ASP A 104 -45.36 -13.68 32.15
C ASP A 104 -43.83 -13.54 32.30
N LEU A 105 -43.25 -14.01 33.41
CA LEU A 105 -41.79 -14.07 33.61
C LEU A 105 -41.13 -15.05 32.63
N HIS A 106 -41.70 -16.24 32.46
CA HIS A 106 -41.18 -17.23 31.52
C HIS A 106 -41.21 -16.73 30.07
N ASN A 107 -42.28 -16.03 29.67
CA ASN A 107 -42.35 -15.40 28.35
C ASN A 107 -41.30 -14.28 28.18
N GLN A 108 -41.06 -13.48 29.23
CA GLN A 108 -40.00 -12.46 29.22
C GLN A 108 -38.60 -13.08 29.09
N GLU A 109 -38.32 -14.18 29.79
CA GLU A 109 -37.06 -14.92 29.66
C GLU A 109 -36.87 -15.48 28.25
N GLN A 110 -37.91 -16.09 27.66
CA GLN A 110 -37.86 -16.57 26.28
C GLN A 110 -37.59 -15.43 25.29
N ASP A 111 -38.20 -14.26 25.49
CA ASP A 111 -37.96 -13.10 24.64
C ASP A 111 -36.54 -12.52 24.80
N ILE A 112 -35.99 -12.51 26.02
CA ILE A 112 -34.59 -12.14 26.27
C ILE A 112 -33.64 -13.12 25.56
N LEU A 113 -33.88 -14.43 25.68
CA LEU A 113 -33.08 -15.46 25.02
C LEU A 113 -33.16 -15.37 23.49
N ARG A 114 -34.36 -15.12 22.92
CA ARG A 114 -34.54 -14.88 21.49
C ARG A 114 -33.77 -13.64 21.02
N ASN A 115 -33.84 -12.54 21.79
CA ASN A 115 -33.10 -11.32 21.47
C ASN A 115 -31.58 -11.54 21.54
N LEU A 116 -31.10 -12.29 22.54
CA LEU A 116 -29.67 -12.63 22.66
C LEU A 116 -29.20 -13.50 21.50
N LYS A 117 -29.97 -14.52 21.11
CA LYS A 117 -29.68 -15.37 19.95
C LYS A 117 -29.67 -14.55 18.65
N HIS A 118 -30.63 -13.64 18.48
CA HIS A 118 -30.66 -12.73 17.34
C HIS A 118 -29.42 -11.82 17.28
N HIS A 119 -28.99 -11.28 18.42
CA HIS A 119 -27.75 -10.49 18.51
C HIS A 119 -26.52 -11.32 18.15
N LYS A 120 -26.42 -12.57 18.63
CA LYS A 120 -25.34 -13.49 18.24
C LYS A 120 -25.30 -13.71 16.73
N ASP A 121 -26.44 -14.00 16.11
CA ASP A 121 -26.53 -14.22 14.65
C ASP A 121 -26.18 -12.96 13.85
N GLU A 122 -26.60 -11.78 14.32
CA GLU A 122 -26.20 -10.51 13.73
C GLU A 122 -24.69 -10.26 13.83
N ASP A 123 -24.10 -10.56 14.97
CA ASP A 123 -22.67 -10.33 15.22
C ASP A 123 -21.81 -11.30 14.41
N VAL A 124 -22.26 -12.54 14.21
CA VAL A 124 -21.65 -13.49 13.25
C VAL A 124 -21.68 -12.91 11.83
N LYS A 125 -22.84 -12.38 11.39
CA LYS A 125 -22.96 -11.76 10.05
C LYS A 125 -22.08 -10.51 9.93
N LYS A 126 -22.00 -9.67 10.96
CA LYS A 126 -21.10 -8.50 11.00
C LYS A 126 -19.64 -8.95 10.93
N GLY A 127 -19.25 -9.97 11.68
CA GLY A 127 -17.92 -10.56 11.66
C GLY A 127 -17.53 -11.04 10.26
N GLN A 128 -18.43 -11.77 9.59
CA GLN A 128 -18.20 -12.21 8.20
C GLN A 128 -18.09 -11.03 7.23
N ALA A 129 -18.93 -10.01 7.39
CA ALA A 129 -18.85 -8.81 6.56
C ALA A 129 -17.52 -8.06 6.74
N VAL A 130 -17.01 -7.97 7.97
CA VAL A 130 -15.70 -7.36 8.27
C VAL A 130 -14.57 -8.18 7.65
N LYS A 131 -14.59 -9.52 7.75
CA LYS A 131 -13.61 -10.40 7.09
C LYS A 131 -13.59 -10.18 5.58
N ASN A 132 -14.75 -10.13 4.95
CA ASN A 132 -14.87 -9.89 3.51
C ASN A 132 -14.38 -8.49 3.10
N GLN A 133 -14.70 -7.46 3.89
CA GLN A 133 -14.22 -6.09 3.66
C GLN A 133 -12.69 -6.00 3.75
N LYS A 134 -12.09 -6.65 4.76
CA LYS A 134 -10.64 -6.74 4.89
C LYS A 134 -10.01 -7.43 3.69
N ALA A 135 -10.55 -8.57 3.27
CA ALA A 135 -10.06 -9.27 2.08
C ALA A 135 -10.12 -8.41 0.80
N LEU A 136 -11.21 -7.66 0.59
CA LEU A 136 -11.34 -6.74 -0.54
C LEU A 136 -10.32 -5.59 -0.47
N TRP A 137 -10.11 -5.02 0.71
CA TRP A 137 -9.13 -3.97 0.95
C TRP A 137 -7.71 -4.45 0.65
N ASP A 138 -7.32 -5.60 1.22
CA ASP A 138 -5.99 -6.19 1.05
C ASP A 138 -5.71 -6.49 -0.43
N LYS A 139 -6.70 -7.04 -1.16
CA LYS A 139 -6.58 -7.28 -2.61
C LYS A 139 -6.50 -6.01 -3.43
N THR A 140 -7.20 -4.95 -3.03
CA THR A 140 -7.12 -3.65 -3.70
C THR A 140 -5.74 -3.00 -3.51
N LEU A 141 -5.16 -3.12 -2.31
CA LEU A 141 -3.78 -2.70 -2.03
C LEU A 141 -2.77 -3.49 -2.85
N GLU A 142 -2.94 -4.81 -2.94
CA GLU A 142 -2.10 -5.67 -3.79
C GLU A 142 -2.10 -5.20 -5.25
N PHE A 143 -3.27 -4.90 -5.82
CA PHE A 143 -3.36 -4.33 -7.17
C PHE A 143 -2.60 -3.02 -7.30
N ARG A 144 -2.76 -2.11 -6.33
CA ARG A 144 -2.05 -0.83 -6.32
C ARG A 144 -0.52 -1.03 -6.27
N PHE A 145 -0.04 -1.99 -5.47
CA PHE A 145 1.39 -2.28 -5.36
C PHE A 145 1.96 -2.87 -6.65
N LEU A 146 1.23 -3.78 -7.30
CA LEU A 146 1.60 -4.34 -8.60
C LEU A 146 1.67 -3.27 -9.70
N LEU A 147 0.79 -2.28 -9.66
CA LEU A 147 0.77 -1.17 -10.63
C LEU A 147 1.89 -0.15 -10.43
N GLN A 148 2.53 -0.08 -9.25
CA GLN A 148 3.52 0.96 -8.94
C GLN A 148 4.66 1.01 -9.96
N LYS A 149 5.28 -0.13 -10.27
CA LYS A 149 6.42 -0.17 -11.21
C LYS A 149 5.97 0.28 -12.61
N ALA A 150 4.80 -0.16 -13.06
CA ALA A 150 4.26 0.21 -14.37
C ALA A 150 3.95 1.71 -14.44
N PHE A 151 3.36 2.27 -13.37
CA PHE A 151 3.09 3.70 -13.24
C PHE A 151 4.38 4.52 -13.33
N SER A 152 5.37 4.24 -12.48
CA SER A 152 6.65 4.97 -12.49
C SER A 152 7.43 4.79 -13.80
N SER A 153 7.37 3.61 -14.42
CA SER A 153 8.05 3.36 -15.71
C SER A 153 7.38 4.09 -16.87
N SER A 154 6.07 4.35 -16.78
CA SER A 154 5.33 5.03 -17.84
C SER A 154 5.82 6.47 -18.05
N ASN A 155 6.30 7.14 -16.99
CA ASN A 155 6.94 8.46 -17.06
C ASN A 155 8.20 8.50 -17.94
N ARG A 156 8.84 7.36 -18.23
CA ARG A 156 10.03 7.28 -19.11
C ARG A 156 9.66 7.17 -20.59
N LEU A 157 8.40 6.89 -20.91
CA LEU A 157 7.99 6.67 -22.30
C LEU A 157 8.08 7.97 -23.10
N PRO A 158 8.62 7.93 -24.33
CA PRO A 158 8.66 9.07 -25.23
C PRO A 158 7.25 9.50 -25.60
N ARG A 159 7.09 10.82 -25.76
CA ARG A 159 5.87 11.43 -26.32
C ARG A 159 6.03 11.62 -27.82
N ASP A 160 4.92 11.91 -28.50
CA ASP A 160 4.97 12.30 -29.90
C ASP A 160 5.69 13.65 -30.08
N PRO A 161 6.49 13.82 -31.14
CA PRO A 161 6.66 12.92 -32.30
C PRO A 161 7.74 11.81 -32.12
N VAL A 162 8.49 11.81 -31.01
CA VAL A 162 9.61 10.87 -30.78
C VAL A 162 9.10 9.42 -30.71
N ARG A 163 7.98 9.19 -30.02
CA ARG A 163 7.29 7.89 -29.98
C ARG A 163 7.03 7.35 -31.39
N SER A 164 6.37 8.15 -32.23
CA SER A 164 6.09 7.78 -33.62
C SER A 164 7.36 7.47 -34.41
N SER A 165 8.45 8.21 -34.18
CA SER A 165 9.75 7.93 -34.81
C SER A 165 10.30 6.56 -34.40
N PHE A 166 10.22 6.18 -33.12
CA PHE A 166 10.67 4.87 -32.66
C PHE A 166 9.82 3.73 -33.24
N CYS A 167 8.49 3.84 -33.20
CA CYS A 167 7.59 2.85 -33.80
C CYS A 167 7.80 2.72 -35.33
N THR A 168 8.18 3.78 -36.02
CA THR A 168 8.46 3.73 -37.46
C THR A 168 9.83 3.14 -37.77
N SER A 169 10.78 3.26 -36.85
CA SER A 169 12.16 2.81 -37.03
C SER A 169 12.33 1.32 -36.73
N ASP A 170 11.55 0.80 -35.79
CA ASP A 170 11.67 -0.57 -35.28
C ASP A 170 10.28 -1.22 -35.10
N GLU A 171 10.07 -2.34 -35.80
CA GLU A 171 8.82 -3.10 -35.77
C GLU A 171 8.60 -3.79 -34.41
N GLU A 172 9.66 -4.22 -33.72
CA GLU A 172 9.56 -4.82 -32.38
C GLU A 172 9.10 -3.77 -31.37
N VAL A 173 9.63 -2.54 -31.46
CA VAL A 173 9.18 -1.42 -30.63
C VAL A 173 7.70 -1.09 -30.91
N SER A 174 7.31 -1.06 -32.18
CA SER A 174 5.91 -0.84 -32.57
C SER A 174 4.97 -1.91 -31.98
N ALA A 175 5.35 -3.19 -32.09
CA ALA A 175 4.62 -4.31 -31.51
C ALA A 175 4.53 -4.20 -29.98
N ALA A 176 5.64 -3.90 -29.30
CA ALA A 176 5.68 -3.74 -27.84
C ALA A 176 4.75 -2.60 -27.36
N TYR A 177 4.66 -1.48 -28.10
CA TYR A 177 3.70 -0.42 -27.81
C TYR A 177 2.25 -0.87 -27.95
N LEU A 178 1.93 -1.64 -29.01
CA LEU A 178 0.58 -2.17 -29.21
C LEU A 178 0.20 -3.15 -28.09
N ASP A 179 1.13 -4.00 -27.67
CA ASP A 179 0.95 -4.93 -26.55
C ASP A 179 0.76 -4.17 -25.24
N LEU A 180 1.55 -3.14 -24.97
CA LEU A 180 1.41 -2.28 -23.79
C LEU A 180 0.04 -1.61 -23.75
N ILE A 181 -0.41 -1.01 -24.86
CA ILE A 181 -1.73 -0.37 -24.96
C ILE A 181 -2.84 -1.40 -24.73
N THR A 182 -2.73 -2.57 -25.36
CA THR A 182 -3.73 -3.64 -25.24
C THR A 182 -3.81 -4.18 -23.81
N ALA A 183 -2.67 -4.45 -23.19
CA ALA A 183 -2.59 -4.89 -21.80
C ALA A 183 -3.15 -3.83 -20.84
N SER A 184 -2.78 -2.56 -21.03
CA SER A 184 -3.27 -1.45 -20.19
C SER A 184 -4.78 -1.28 -20.27
N LYS A 185 -5.34 -1.36 -21.49
CA LYS A 185 -6.80 -1.30 -21.70
C LYS A 185 -7.51 -2.48 -21.05
N LYS A 186 -7.00 -3.71 -21.23
CA LYS A 186 -7.58 -4.90 -20.61
C LYS A 186 -7.55 -4.82 -19.08
N THR A 187 -6.47 -4.31 -18.49
CA THR A 187 -6.37 -4.08 -17.05
C THR A 187 -7.37 -3.05 -16.59
N LEU A 188 -7.49 -1.92 -17.30
CA LEU A 188 -8.50 -0.89 -16.99
C LEU A 188 -9.93 -1.45 -17.07
N ASP A 189 -10.25 -2.20 -18.13
CA ASP A 189 -11.56 -2.83 -18.29
C ASP A 189 -11.87 -3.79 -17.14
N SER A 190 -10.89 -4.61 -16.74
CA SER A 190 -11.04 -5.54 -15.61
C SER A 190 -11.29 -4.81 -14.27
N LEU A 191 -10.60 -3.68 -14.04
CA LEU A 191 -10.81 -2.85 -12.84
C LEU A 191 -12.18 -2.17 -12.86
N LEU A 192 -12.63 -1.71 -14.03
CA LEU A 192 -13.97 -1.11 -14.18
C LEU A 192 -15.06 -2.16 -13.99
N GLU A 193 -14.94 -3.36 -14.57
CA GLU A 193 -15.88 -4.47 -14.37
C GLU A 193 -15.97 -4.89 -12.90
N LEU A 194 -14.83 -4.97 -12.20
CA LEU A 194 -14.81 -5.19 -10.75
C LEU A 194 -15.54 -4.08 -10.01
N GLY A 195 -15.30 -2.81 -10.40
CA GLY A 195 -16.01 -1.66 -9.86
C GLY A 195 -17.52 -1.78 -10.04
N GLU A 196 -17.99 -2.13 -11.24
CA GLU A 196 -19.42 -2.34 -11.53
C GLU A 196 -20.00 -3.44 -10.66
N ALA A 197 -19.33 -4.59 -10.57
CA ALA A 197 -19.76 -5.71 -9.74
C ALA A 197 -19.86 -5.32 -8.25
N LEU A 198 -18.90 -4.56 -7.72
CA LEU A 198 -18.95 -4.07 -6.33
C LEU A 198 -20.10 -3.08 -6.11
N LEU A 199 -20.41 -2.23 -7.09
CA LEU A 199 -21.55 -1.31 -6.99
C LEU A 199 -22.89 -2.05 -7.04
N GLU A 200 -23.05 -3.01 -7.95
CA GLU A 200 -24.29 -3.77 -8.13
C GLU A 200 -24.60 -4.66 -6.92
N ASN A 201 -23.57 -5.21 -6.28
CA ASN A 201 -23.72 -5.99 -5.05
C ASN A 201 -23.97 -5.13 -3.80
N ASN A 202 -24.05 -3.80 -3.93
CA ASN A 202 -24.34 -2.90 -2.81
C ASN A 202 -25.58 -2.04 -3.07
N PRO A 203 -26.78 -2.53 -2.69
CA PRO A 203 -28.05 -1.82 -2.88
C PRO A 203 -28.11 -0.42 -2.23
N SER A 204 -27.32 -0.20 -1.17
CA SER A 204 -27.27 1.07 -0.45
C SER A 204 -26.71 2.22 -1.30
N ILE A 205 -25.93 1.89 -2.34
CA ILE A 205 -25.38 2.87 -3.27
C ILE A 205 -26.49 3.45 -4.14
N ALA A 206 -27.35 2.60 -4.71
CA ALA A 206 -28.49 3.03 -5.51
C ALA A 206 -29.46 3.92 -4.69
N GLN A 207 -29.75 3.54 -3.45
CA GLN A 207 -30.61 4.33 -2.54
C GLN A 207 -30.01 5.70 -2.19
N SER A 208 -28.68 5.82 -2.18
CA SER A 208 -27.99 7.08 -1.88
C SER A 208 -28.05 8.08 -3.03
N LEU A 209 -28.25 7.63 -4.28
CA LEU A 209 -28.51 8.51 -5.43
C LEU A 209 -29.90 9.16 -5.36
N GLU A 210 -30.92 8.41 -4.94
CA GLU A 210 -32.32 8.88 -4.89
C GLU A 210 -32.54 9.93 -3.78
N GLY A 211 -31.91 9.76 -2.61
CA GLY A 211 -32.04 10.69 -1.49
C GLY A 211 -31.40 12.06 -1.70
N ASN A 212 -30.44 12.19 -2.63
CA ASN A 212 -29.68 13.41 -2.89
C ASN A 212 -30.12 14.22 -4.12
N ALA A 213 -31.19 13.78 -4.80
CA ALA A 213 -31.73 14.44 -6.00
C ALA A 213 -32.17 15.90 -5.75
N GLY A 214 -32.47 16.28 -4.50
CA GLY A 214 -32.95 17.62 -4.14
C GLY A 214 -31.89 18.70 -3.89
N GLN A 215 -30.64 18.34 -3.57
CA GLN A 215 -29.63 19.34 -3.11
C GLN A 215 -28.31 19.33 -3.88
N SER A 216 -27.90 18.21 -4.50
CA SER A 216 -26.59 18.09 -5.16
C SER A 216 -26.58 18.50 -6.64
N SER A 217 -27.75 18.59 -7.28
CA SER A 217 -27.84 18.77 -8.75
C SER A 217 -27.38 20.16 -9.24
N LYS A 218 -27.46 21.19 -8.38
CA LYS A 218 -27.12 22.58 -8.75
C LYS A 218 -25.66 22.98 -8.58
N LYS A 219 -24.83 22.16 -7.92
CA LYS A 219 -23.42 22.52 -7.61
C LYS A 219 -22.39 21.73 -8.41
N LEU A 220 -22.80 20.67 -9.10
CA LEU A 220 -21.94 19.81 -9.93
C LEU A 220 -22.10 20.08 -11.45
N SER A 221 -22.90 21.08 -11.82
CA SER A 221 -23.19 21.49 -13.20
C SER A 221 -22.20 22.54 -13.75
N GLY A 222 -21.05 22.68 -13.09
CA GLY A 222 -20.00 23.65 -13.44
C GLY A 222 -18.79 23.07 -14.18
N ASP A 223 -18.86 21.81 -14.62
CA ASP A 223 -17.74 21.13 -15.32
C ASP A 223 -18.06 20.80 -16.78
N SER A 224 -18.98 21.55 -17.37
CA SER A 224 -19.39 21.42 -18.78
C SER A 224 -18.41 22.07 -19.76
N ASN A 225 -17.15 22.26 -19.37
CA ASN A 225 -16.16 23.05 -20.13
C ASN A 225 -14.77 22.39 -20.17
N LEU A 226 -14.69 21.07 -20.04
CA LEU A 226 -13.54 20.33 -20.51
C LEU A 226 -13.95 19.69 -21.84
N ASP A 227 -13.20 19.94 -22.90
CA ASP A 227 -13.30 19.29 -24.22
C ASP A 227 -12.98 17.77 -24.12
N MET A 228 -13.70 17.04 -23.26
CA MET A 228 -13.51 15.63 -22.91
C MET A 228 -14.36 14.70 -23.79
N GLU A 229 -14.80 15.17 -24.95
CA GLU A 229 -15.60 14.36 -25.87
C GLU A 229 -14.75 13.27 -26.56
N ASP A 230 -13.41 13.40 -26.51
CA ASP A 230 -12.46 12.48 -27.16
C ASP A 230 -11.84 11.40 -26.25
N ASP A 231 -11.92 11.50 -24.91
CA ASP A 231 -11.36 10.47 -23.99
C ASP A 231 -12.47 9.61 -23.36
N LYS A 232 -12.85 8.55 -24.10
CA LYS A 232 -13.90 7.61 -23.69
C LYS A 232 -13.52 6.83 -22.44
N GLU A 233 -12.26 6.47 -22.31
CA GLU A 233 -11.72 5.74 -21.17
C GLU A 233 -11.85 6.57 -19.88
N TRP A 234 -11.44 7.83 -19.90
CA TRP A 234 -11.61 8.73 -18.76
C TRP A 234 -13.09 8.98 -18.42
N LEU A 235 -13.94 9.13 -19.44
CA LEU A 235 -15.38 9.32 -19.22
C LEU A 235 -15.99 8.15 -18.44
N ARG A 236 -15.61 6.90 -18.74
CA ARG A 236 -16.07 5.71 -17.99
C ARG A 236 -15.63 5.76 -16.53
N ILE A 237 -14.36 6.10 -16.27
CA ILE A 237 -13.82 6.23 -14.90
C ILE A 237 -14.58 7.32 -14.13
N SER A 238 -14.77 8.49 -14.74
CA SER A 238 -15.47 9.62 -14.13
C SER A 238 -16.93 9.28 -13.80
N GLN A 239 -17.65 8.63 -14.72
CA GLN A 239 -19.02 8.18 -14.49
C GLN A 239 -19.12 7.19 -13.32
N MET A 240 -18.20 6.22 -13.23
CA MET A 240 -18.11 5.28 -12.11
C MET A 240 -17.94 6.01 -10.77
N ASN A 241 -16.92 6.89 -10.70
CA ASN A 241 -16.61 7.67 -9.51
C ASN A 241 -17.80 8.56 -9.08
N ARG A 242 -18.54 9.10 -10.05
CA ARG A 242 -19.75 9.88 -9.77
C ARG A 242 -20.86 9.04 -9.16
N ARG A 243 -21.09 7.80 -9.63
CA ARG A 243 -22.14 6.91 -9.09
C ARG A 243 -21.92 6.58 -7.61
N ILE A 244 -20.66 6.40 -7.19
CA ILE A 244 -20.35 6.05 -5.79
C ILE A 244 -20.25 7.26 -4.86
N SER A 245 -20.01 8.47 -5.39
CA SER A 245 -19.71 9.69 -4.61
C SER A 245 -20.63 9.94 -3.40
N ALA A 246 -21.95 9.97 -3.60
CA ALA A 246 -22.92 10.24 -2.54
C ALA A 246 -22.88 9.19 -1.41
N PHE A 247 -22.74 7.91 -1.78
CA PHE A 247 -22.61 6.82 -0.82
C PHE A 247 -21.28 6.91 -0.06
N ARG A 248 -20.17 7.12 -0.78
CA ARG A 248 -18.82 7.29 -0.21
C ARG A 248 -18.83 8.39 0.84
N ASP A 249 -19.30 9.58 0.48
CA ASP A 249 -19.27 10.75 1.37
C ASP A 249 -20.10 10.48 2.63
N LYS A 250 -21.33 9.95 2.46
CA LYS A 250 -22.20 9.57 3.58
C LYS A 250 -21.57 8.51 4.49
N ALA A 251 -20.93 7.50 3.91
CA ALA A 251 -20.30 6.41 4.66
C ALA A 251 -19.07 6.90 5.44
N VAL A 252 -18.17 7.65 4.79
CA VAL A 252 -16.97 8.22 5.40
C VAL A 252 -17.36 9.15 6.56
N ASP A 253 -18.30 10.07 6.34
CA ASP A 253 -18.72 11.02 7.38
C ASP A 253 -19.42 10.30 8.55
N LYS A 254 -20.18 9.24 8.27
CA LYS A 254 -20.79 8.39 9.32
C LYS A 254 -19.72 7.74 10.20
N TRP A 255 -18.69 7.16 9.59
CA TRP A 255 -17.62 6.47 10.32
C TRP A 255 -16.69 7.44 11.04
N GLN A 256 -16.43 8.62 10.47
CA GLN A 256 -15.75 9.72 11.16
C GLN A 256 -16.48 10.04 12.47
N ARG A 257 -17.77 10.39 12.39
CA ARG A 257 -18.56 10.78 13.58
C ARG A 257 -18.62 9.66 14.61
N LYS A 258 -18.79 8.41 14.17
CA LYS A 258 -18.82 7.26 15.07
C LYS A 258 -17.48 7.13 15.81
N THR A 259 -16.36 7.27 15.10
CA THR A 259 -15.02 7.19 15.69
C THR A 259 -14.76 8.33 16.67
N GLU A 260 -15.16 9.55 16.34
CA GLU A 260 -15.03 10.72 17.24
C GLU A 260 -15.82 10.59 18.53
N VAL A 261 -17.02 9.99 18.45
CA VAL A 261 -17.85 9.69 19.62
C VAL A 261 -17.22 8.60 20.48
N THR A 262 -16.80 7.48 19.87
CA THR A 262 -16.21 6.35 20.60
C THR A 262 -14.88 6.71 21.28
N THR A 263 -14.04 7.51 20.62
CA THR A 263 -12.72 7.90 21.15
C THR A 263 -12.76 9.09 22.11
N GLY A 264 -13.93 9.71 22.32
CA GLY A 264 -14.05 10.95 23.08
C GLY A 264 -13.37 12.17 22.43
N ALA A 265 -12.82 12.01 21.22
CA ALA A 265 -12.09 13.05 20.50
C ALA A 265 -12.98 14.25 20.14
N ALA A 266 -14.30 14.06 20.07
CA ALA A 266 -15.27 15.15 19.86
C ALA A 266 -15.15 16.27 20.91
N ALA A 267 -14.84 15.94 22.18
CA ALA A 267 -14.70 16.93 23.24
C ALA A 267 -13.36 17.70 23.17
N ILE A 268 -12.30 17.07 22.66
CA ILE A 268 -10.93 17.62 22.60
C ILE A 268 -10.74 18.43 21.31
N LYS A 269 -11.28 17.96 20.19
CA LYS A 269 -11.12 18.57 18.85
C LYS A 269 -12.10 19.71 18.56
N SER A 270 -13.14 19.88 19.38
CA SER A 270 -14.15 20.93 19.28
C SER A 270 -13.59 22.36 19.15
N LYS A 271 -12.37 22.63 19.67
CA LYS A 271 -11.75 23.97 19.65
C LYS A 271 -11.15 24.39 18.31
N LEU A 272 -11.03 23.49 17.33
CA LEU A 272 -10.43 23.80 16.03
C LEU A 272 -11.47 23.61 14.92
N GLN A 273 -11.80 24.70 14.21
CA GLN A 273 -12.87 24.74 13.21
C GLN A 273 -12.67 23.78 12.03
N ALA A 274 -11.42 23.42 11.71
CA ALA A 274 -11.09 22.42 10.68
C ALA A 274 -11.49 20.99 11.09
N PHE A 275 -11.46 20.66 12.39
CA PHE A 275 -11.81 19.33 12.90
C PHE A 275 -13.31 19.16 13.19
N ASN A 276 -14.10 20.23 13.08
CA ASN A 276 -15.57 20.16 13.22
C ASN A 276 -16.29 20.00 11.86
N GLN A 277 -15.54 19.82 10.77
CA GLN A 277 -16.10 19.61 9.44
C GLN A 277 -16.07 18.14 9.05
N ASN A 278 -17.04 17.72 8.26
CA ASN A 278 -17.07 16.39 7.68
C ASN A 278 -15.84 16.19 6.78
N ILE A 279 -15.24 15.00 6.75
CA ILE A 279 -14.10 14.69 5.87
C ILE A 279 -14.46 15.00 4.41
N SER A 280 -15.68 14.66 3.98
CA SER A 280 -16.16 14.96 2.63
C SER A 280 -16.11 16.46 2.30
N GLU A 281 -16.47 17.33 3.24
CA GLU A 281 -16.43 18.79 3.10
C GLU A 281 -15.01 19.34 3.09
N GLN A 282 -14.13 18.78 3.92
CA GLN A 282 -12.70 19.14 3.95
C GLN A 282 -12.03 18.81 2.61
N VAL A 283 -12.26 17.61 2.09
CA VAL A 283 -11.77 17.19 0.76
C VAL A 283 -12.36 18.10 -0.31
N ALA A 284 -13.68 18.36 -0.29
CA ALA A 284 -14.32 19.23 -1.28
C ALA A 284 -13.80 20.68 -1.22
N ALA A 285 -13.42 21.19 -0.05
CA ALA A 285 -12.81 22.51 0.10
C ALA A 285 -11.40 22.55 -0.48
N TYR A 286 -10.59 21.52 -0.21
CA TYR A 286 -9.23 21.39 -0.76
C TYR A 286 -9.26 21.24 -2.29
N MET A 287 -10.19 20.45 -2.82
CA MET A 287 -10.36 20.22 -4.25
C MET A 287 -10.90 21.44 -5.02
N ARG A 288 -11.25 22.56 -4.37
CA ARG A 288 -11.59 23.81 -5.08
C ARG A 288 -10.37 24.45 -5.74
N ASP A 289 -9.19 24.25 -5.17
CA ASP A 289 -7.92 24.71 -5.72
C ASP A 289 -6.85 23.62 -5.53
N PRO A 290 -6.85 22.57 -6.37
CA PRO A 290 -5.92 21.46 -6.26
C PRO A 290 -4.52 21.82 -6.80
N THR A 291 -4.29 23.07 -7.23
CA THR A 291 -3.08 23.51 -7.92
C THR A 291 -1.81 23.18 -7.15
N ARG A 292 -1.81 23.38 -5.82
CA ARG A 292 -0.65 23.06 -4.97
C ARG A 292 -0.36 21.56 -4.95
N MET A 293 -1.39 20.73 -4.80
CA MET A 293 -1.26 19.27 -4.79
C MET A 293 -0.75 18.76 -6.13
N ILE A 294 -1.34 19.22 -7.22
CA ILE A 294 -0.95 18.84 -8.58
C ILE A 294 0.52 19.18 -8.82
N LYS A 295 0.97 20.39 -8.44
CA LYS A 295 2.37 20.80 -8.58
C LYS A 295 3.34 19.97 -7.74
N GLN A 296 2.92 19.54 -6.54
CA GLN A 296 3.73 18.65 -5.69
C GLN A 296 3.87 17.25 -6.29
N MET A 297 2.86 16.77 -7.00
CA MET A 297 2.90 15.49 -7.71
C MET A 297 3.64 15.57 -9.05
N GLN A 298 3.89 16.75 -9.61
CA GLN A 298 4.55 16.87 -10.91
C GLN A 298 6.08 16.77 -10.79
N GLN A 299 6.68 15.85 -11.55
CA GLN A 299 8.12 15.67 -11.59
C GLN A 299 8.78 16.54 -12.66
N ARG A 300 10.05 16.88 -12.45
CA ARG A 300 10.86 17.59 -13.44
C ARG A 300 11.37 16.61 -14.50
N ARG A 301 11.41 17.04 -15.75
CA ARG A 301 12.02 16.26 -16.86
C ARG A 301 13.48 15.89 -16.61
N SER A 302 14.22 16.73 -15.88
CA SER A 302 15.63 16.47 -15.54
C SER A 302 15.80 15.31 -14.57
N THR A 303 14.79 15.02 -13.75
CA THR A 303 14.82 13.94 -12.76
C THR A 303 14.55 12.57 -13.39
N ILE A 304 13.89 12.52 -14.55
CA ILE A 304 13.46 11.28 -15.20
C ILE A 304 14.14 11.12 -16.56
N GLY A 305 14.81 9.99 -16.75
CA GLY A 305 15.37 9.60 -18.04
C GLY A 305 14.29 9.18 -19.04
N ILE A 306 13.67 10.15 -19.72
CA ILE A 306 12.72 9.91 -20.81
C ILE A 306 13.47 9.40 -22.04
N PHE A 307 13.03 8.29 -22.64
CA PHE A 307 13.69 7.76 -23.83
C PHE A 307 13.58 8.72 -25.00
N GLY A 308 14.69 8.87 -25.74
CA GLY A 308 14.75 9.78 -26.89
C GLY A 308 14.73 11.27 -26.53
N ALA A 309 14.68 11.63 -25.24
CA ALA A 309 14.96 13.00 -24.82
C ALA A 309 16.46 13.24 -24.93
N VAL A 310 16.85 14.13 -25.85
CA VAL A 310 18.20 14.69 -25.83
C VAL A 310 18.24 15.63 -24.64
N THR A 311 18.94 15.26 -23.58
CA THR A 311 19.22 16.15 -22.46
C THR A 311 19.88 17.41 -23.02
N GLU A 312 19.18 18.55 -22.95
CA GLU A 312 19.72 19.88 -23.30
C GLU A 312 20.86 20.35 -22.36
N VAL A 313 21.53 19.43 -21.68
CA VAL A 313 22.68 19.67 -20.82
C VAL A 313 23.90 20.11 -21.64
N ALA A 314 23.89 19.92 -22.98
CA ALA A 314 25.01 20.30 -23.83
C ALA A 314 25.06 21.78 -24.26
N ASN A 315 23.97 22.57 -24.16
CA ASN A 315 23.92 23.91 -24.77
C ASN A 315 23.61 25.10 -23.84
N ASN A 316 23.20 24.88 -22.58
CA ASN A 316 22.97 25.99 -21.66
C ASN A 316 24.06 26.05 -20.59
N ALA A 317 25.17 26.70 -20.93
CA ALA A 317 26.22 27.11 -19.99
C ALA A 317 25.76 28.22 -19.00
N ASN A 318 24.48 28.57 -19.02
CA ASN A 318 23.83 29.45 -18.04
C ASN A 318 22.68 28.65 -17.42
N GLY A 319 22.84 28.26 -16.15
CA GLY A 319 21.89 27.45 -15.38
C GLY A 319 20.58 28.15 -15.05
N GLU A 320 19.83 28.57 -16.06
CA GLU A 320 18.44 28.98 -15.91
C GLU A 320 17.57 27.82 -16.39
N GLU A 321 17.10 27.01 -15.44
CA GLU A 321 16.07 25.99 -15.67
C GLU A 321 14.86 26.68 -16.31
N ALA A 322 14.54 26.33 -17.56
CA ALA A 322 13.50 27.01 -18.34
C ALA A 322 12.10 26.94 -17.71
N HIS A 323 11.86 26.06 -16.73
CA HIS A 323 10.69 26.08 -15.87
C HIS A 323 11.05 25.50 -14.48
N PRO A 324 10.94 26.26 -13.38
CA PRO A 324 11.11 25.71 -12.02
C PRO A 324 9.94 24.78 -11.59
N GLU A 325 8.89 24.75 -12.41
CA GLU A 325 7.62 24.07 -12.20
C GLU A 325 7.64 22.70 -12.92
N GLY A 326 7.07 21.66 -12.29
CA GLY A 326 7.11 20.28 -12.80
C GLY A 326 6.39 20.10 -14.14
N ASP A 327 6.70 19.00 -14.85
CA ASP A 327 6.02 18.64 -16.10
C ASP A 327 4.62 18.08 -15.79
N PRO A 328 3.55 18.64 -16.40
CA PRO A 328 2.18 18.18 -16.16
C PRO A 328 1.90 16.71 -16.41
N GLU A 329 2.73 16.03 -17.19
CA GLU A 329 2.52 14.62 -17.54
C GLU A 329 3.67 13.71 -17.09
N LEU A 330 4.43 14.18 -16.09
CA LEU A 330 5.26 13.31 -15.27
C LEU A 330 4.71 13.38 -13.85
N LEU A 331 4.12 12.29 -13.37
CA LEU A 331 3.45 12.27 -12.08
C LEU A 331 4.18 11.37 -11.08
N ASP A 332 4.29 11.85 -9.85
CA ASP A 332 4.81 11.16 -8.68
C ASP A 332 3.73 11.09 -7.61
N ASP A 333 3.33 9.87 -7.28
CA ASP A 333 2.45 9.59 -6.17
C ASP A 333 3.16 8.81 -5.05
N SER A 334 4.50 8.85 -5.00
CA SER A 334 5.31 8.10 -4.04
C SER A 334 4.93 8.38 -2.59
N GLU A 335 4.56 9.61 -2.24
CA GLU A 335 4.10 9.96 -0.87
C GLU A 335 2.82 9.18 -0.51
N PHE A 336 1.84 9.14 -1.43
CA PHE A 336 0.61 8.38 -1.24
C PHE A 336 0.88 6.87 -1.21
N TYR A 337 1.71 6.37 -2.12
CA TYR A 337 2.13 4.98 -2.14
C TYR A 337 2.84 4.54 -0.85
N GLN A 338 3.75 5.35 -0.33
CA GLN A 338 4.47 5.09 0.92
C GLN A 338 3.51 5.08 2.11
N GLN A 339 2.52 5.98 2.12
CA GLN A 339 1.49 5.99 3.16
C GLN A 339 0.65 4.70 3.12
N LEU A 340 0.23 4.24 1.93
CA LEU A 340 -0.50 2.97 1.77
C LEU A 340 0.34 1.76 2.21
N LEU A 341 1.64 1.74 1.88
CA LEU A 341 2.55 0.69 2.33
C LEU A 341 2.71 0.69 3.85
N LYS A 342 2.91 1.86 4.45
CA LYS A 342 3.05 2.00 5.90
C LYS A 342 1.80 1.47 6.61
N GLU A 343 0.62 1.90 6.20
CA GLU A 343 -0.66 1.45 6.77
C GLU A 343 -0.86 -0.07 6.57
N PHE A 344 -0.48 -0.61 5.41
CA PHE A 344 -0.52 -2.05 5.18
C PHE A 344 0.39 -2.81 6.16
N PHE A 345 1.63 -2.37 6.37
CA PHE A 345 2.53 -3.03 7.30
C PHE A 345 2.10 -2.90 8.77
N GLU A 346 1.46 -1.79 9.15
CA GLU A 346 0.91 -1.61 10.50
C GLU A 346 -0.32 -2.50 10.78
N THR A 347 -1.06 -2.91 9.74
CA THR A 347 -2.33 -3.64 9.86
C THR A 347 -2.25 -5.13 9.57
N VAL A 348 -1.10 -5.59 9.07
CA VAL A 348 -0.79 -6.98 8.81
C VAL A 348 -0.16 -7.60 10.05
N ASP A 349 -0.73 -8.73 10.47
CA ASP A 349 -0.09 -9.64 11.40
C ASP A 349 1.02 -10.43 10.66
N PRO A 350 2.31 -10.31 11.06
CA PRO A 350 3.43 -11.02 10.44
C PRO A 350 3.27 -12.54 10.41
N THR A 351 2.44 -13.10 11.30
CA THR A 351 2.25 -14.53 11.45
C THR A 351 1.09 -15.09 10.63
N SER A 352 0.14 -14.25 10.18
CA SER A 352 -1.15 -14.71 9.64
C SER A 352 -1.27 -14.62 8.11
N SER A 353 -0.33 -14.00 7.38
CA SER A 353 -0.51 -13.72 5.94
C SER A 353 0.72 -14.05 5.09
N GLU A 354 0.65 -15.14 4.31
CA GLU A 354 1.65 -15.49 3.27
C GLU A 354 1.88 -14.33 2.27
N THR A 355 0.85 -13.54 1.98
CA THR A 355 0.94 -12.39 1.08
C THR A 355 1.78 -11.24 1.65
N ALA A 356 1.75 -11.04 2.97
CA ALA A 356 2.60 -10.05 3.60
C ALA A 356 4.05 -10.50 3.75
N PHE A 357 4.27 -11.79 3.98
CA PHE A 357 5.61 -12.38 3.93
C PHE A 357 6.26 -12.17 2.55
N TYR A 358 5.51 -12.35 1.46
CA TYR A 358 5.98 -12.07 0.10
C TYR A 358 6.26 -10.58 -0.14
N ALA A 359 5.40 -9.66 0.35
CA ALA A 359 5.62 -8.22 0.23
C ALA A 359 6.86 -7.75 1.02
N LEU A 360 7.01 -8.21 2.26
CA LEU A 360 8.13 -7.89 3.14
C LEU A 360 9.45 -8.46 2.57
N LYS A 361 9.43 -9.69 2.05
CA LYS A 361 10.61 -10.36 1.46
C LYS A 361 11.08 -9.72 0.15
N ARG A 362 10.18 -9.14 -0.67
CA ARG A 362 10.58 -8.40 -1.90
C ARG A 362 11.11 -7.00 -1.62
N LEU A 363 10.69 -6.36 -0.53
CA LEU A 363 11.11 -5.01 -0.15
C LEU A 363 12.35 -4.97 0.75
N GLN A 364 12.66 -6.07 1.47
CA GLN A 364 13.95 -6.26 2.14
C GLN A 364 15.07 -6.57 1.15
N THR A 365 15.28 -5.71 0.15
CA THR A 365 16.66 -5.54 -0.31
C THR A 365 17.38 -4.90 0.86
N LYS A 366 18.29 -5.64 1.51
CA LYS A 366 19.17 -5.05 2.53
C LYS A 366 19.70 -3.76 1.91
N LYS A 367 19.35 -2.59 2.46
CA LYS A 367 19.94 -1.32 2.05
C LYS A 367 21.43 -1.49 2.27
N ARG A 368 22.14 -1.93 1.22
CA ARG A 368 23.58 -2.05 1.24
C ARG A 368 24.02 -0.61 1.32
N LYS A 369 24.56 -0.21 2.47
CA LYS A 369 25.24 1.08 2.62
C LYS A 369 26.11 1.25 1.37
N ILE A 370 25.96 2.37 0.67
CA ILE A 370 26.75 2.64 -0.53
C ILE A 370 28.21 2.74 -0.06
N VAL A 371 28.91 1.62 -0.10
CA VAL A 371 30.30 1.51 0.27
C VAL A 371 31.09 1.77 -0.99
N ASP A 372 31.94 2.80 -0.97
CA ASP A 372 32.88 3.06 -2.05
C ASP A 372 33.82 1.86 -2.22
N ARG A 373 33.48 0.95 -3.15
CA ARG A 373 34.23 -0.30 -3.42
C ARG A 373 35.66 0.01 -3.88
N ARG A 374 35.90 1.21 -4.40
CA ARG A 374 37.20 1.72 -4.84
C ARG A 374 38.04 2.32 -3.70
N ALA A 375 37.41 2.69 -2.59
CA ALA A 375 38.13 3.09 -1.37
C ALA A 375 38.83 1.90 -0.69
N SER A 376 38.38 0.67 -0.95
CA SER A 376 39.05 -0.53 -0.43
C SER A 376 40.46 -0.69 -1.03
N LYS A 377 41.44 -0.90 -0.15
CA LYS A 377 42.85 -1.20 -0.50
C LYS A 377 43.57 -0.05 -1.23
N SER A 378 43.30 1.19 -0.85
CA SER A 378 43.99 2.40 -1.34
C SER A 378 43.91 2.62 -2.86
N ARG A 379 42.85 2.12 -3.50
CA ARG A 379 42.60 2.31 -4.94
C ARG A 379 41.99 3.67 -5.28
N LYS A 380 41.62 4.44 -4.25
CA LYS A 380 41.20 5.84 -4.31
C LYS A 380 42.08 6.67 -3.37
N ILE A 381 42.58 7.80 -3.84
CA ILE A 381 43.34 8.75 -3.03
C ILE A 381 42.36 9.42 -2.06
N ARG A 382 42.65 9.33 -0.76
CA ARG A 382 41.94 10.05 0.29
C ARG A 382 42.84 11.15 0.82
N TYR A 383 42.27 12.33 1.04
CA TYR A 383 42.97 13.48 1.59
C TYR A 383 42.83 13.50 3.11
N ASP A 384 43.29 12.42 3.75
CA ASP A 384 43.28 12.29 5.21
C ASP A 384 44.67 12.65 5.77
N VAL A 385 44.70 13.36 6.90
CA VAL A 385 45.96 13.69 7.58
C VAL A 385 46.47 12.45 8.30
N HIS A 386 47.66 11.98 7.92
CA HIS A 386 48.32 10.86 8.59
C HIS A 386 49.24 11.36 9.71
N GLU A 387 48.76 11.35 10.95
CA GLU A 387 49.46 11.90 12.14
C GLU A 387 50.94 11.46 12.26
N LYS A 388 51.26 10.20 11.95
CA LYS A 388 52.63 9.67 12.06
C LYS A 388 53.64 10.28 11.08
N ILE A 389 53.18 10.87 9.97
CA ILE A 389 54.04 11.49 8.96
C ILE A 389 53.92 13.02 8.96
N VAL A 390 53.07 13.59 9.81
CA VAL A 390 53.06 15.03 10.06
C VAL A 390 54.41 15.40 10.67
N ASN A 391 55.03 16.47 10.16
CA ASN A 391 56.36 16.94 10.56
C ASN A 391 57.51 15.92 10.35
N PHE A 392 57.35 14.94 9.45
CA PHE A 392 58.39 13.94 9.20
C PHE A 392 59.73 14.55 8.73
N MET A 393 59.68 15.62 7.92
CA MET A 393 60.85 16.38 7.48
C MET A 393 60.57 17.87 7.46
N ALA A 394 61.57 18.67 7.83
CA ALA A 394 61.52 20.11 7.64
C ALA A 394 61.73 20.45 6.15
N PRO A 395 61.00 21.45 5.60
CA PRO A 395 61.18 21.85 4.22
C PRO A 395 62.56 22.48 4.02
N GLU A 396 63.36 21.91 3.12
CA GLU A 396 64.64 22.48 2.70
C GLU A 396 64.41 23.34 1.44
N PRO A 397 64.77 24.64 1.46
CA PRO A 397 64.55 25.49 0.30
C PRO A 397 65.42 25.03 -0.87
N MET A 398 64.78 24.68 -1.98
CA MET A 398 65.49 24.35 -3.20
C MET A 398 66.13 25.62 -3.78
N ASN A 399 67.46 25.63 -3.85
CA ASN A 399 68.20 26.68 -4.55
C ASN A 399 68.05 26.49 -6.06
N LEU A 400 67.01 27.10 -6.63
CA LEU A 400 66.80 27.11 -8.06
C LEU A 400 67.91 27.91 -8.76
N PRO A 401 68.52 27.38 -9.83
CA PRO A 401 69.44 28.15 -10.65
C PRO A 401 68.78 29.43 -11.17
N PRO A 402 69.49 30.58 -11.25
CA PRO A 402 68.92 31.85 -11.72
C PRO A 402 68.30 31.80 -13.12
N MET A 403 68.72 30.82 -13.94
CA MET A 403 68.22 30.58 -15.29
C MET A 403 66.93 29.74 -15.35
N ALA A 404 66.53 29.09 -14.25
CA ALA A 404 65.39 28.16 -14.22
C ALA A 404 64.06 28.82 -14.62
N PRO A 405 63.69 30.02 -14.14
CA PRO A 405 62.44 30.66 -14.55
C PRO A 405 62.37 30.90 -16.07
N LYS A 406 63.45 31.44 -16.65
CA LYS A 406 63.55 31.69 -18.11
C LYS A 406 63.53 30.40 -18.92
N LEU A 407 64.08 29.31 -18.37
CA LEU A 407 64.07 28.00 -19.00
C LEU A 407 62.66 27.40 -19.01
N PHE A 408 61.93 27.48 -17.89
CA PHE A 408 60.55 26.99 -17.80
C PHE A 408 59.57 27.78 -18.69
N GLU A 409 59.78 29.09 -18.82
CA GLU A 409 59.00 29.94 -19.74
C GLU A 409 59.19 29.54 -21.21
N ASN A 410 60.33 28.95 -21.56
CA ASN A 410 60.69 28.64 -22.95
C ASN A 410 60.78 27.13 -23.24
N LEU A 411 60.31 26.28 -22.33
CA LEU A 411 60.56 24.83 -22.35
C LEU A 411 60.01 24.13 -23.61
N PHE A 412 58.94 24.66 -24.19
CA PHE A 412 58.31 24.12 -25.41
C PHE A 412 58.10 25.18 -26.51
N GLY A 413 58.75 26.34 -26.40
CA GLY A 413 58.81 27.34 -27.46
C GLY A 413 57.72 28.42 -27.45
N LEU A 414 58.18 29.68 -27.38
CA LEU A 414 57.63 30.90 -28.00
C LEU A 414 56.17 31.28 -27.69
N LYS A 415 55.93 31.92 -26.55
CA LYS A 415 54.98 33.05 -26.48
C LYS A 415 55.72 34.37 -26.68
N THR A 416 56.24 34.57 -27.89
CA THR A 416 56.56 35.90 -28.40
C THR A 416 55.83 36.09 -29.73
N GLN A 417 54.59 36.53 -29.64
CA GLN A 417 54.09 37.63 -30.46
C GLN A 417 53.50 38.68 -29.53
#